data_AF-A0AAE8KAS7-F1
#
_entry.id   AF-A0AAE8KAS7-F1
#
_cell.length_a   1.000
_cell.length_b   1.000
_cell.length_c   1.000
_cell.angle_alpha   90.00
_cell.angle_beta   90.00
_cell.angle_gamma   90.00
#
_symmetry.space_group_name_H-M   'P 1'
#
loop_
_entity.id
_entity.type
_entity.pdbx_description
1 polymer ?
#
loop_
_entity_poly.entity_id
_entity_poly.type
_entity_poly.pdbx_seq_one_letter_code
_entity_poly.pdbx_strand_id
1 'polypeptide(L)'
;MKKKIIFALAVLMLLIPGGIFGMTKWIEHKNSPYNVSDVLDDKGVKLYKRGFRLLEEQLATYIKEHYSGVSKIEFSPIFVQGGDGQSMFRATIVPVIYDNHGNKAYLGRSVGEEDFGRFTSSGSIQLNFDAHDNEIIEIKSDDGYFNISNSEKLPEKAKLSTSKRIDNNISALIKAGHIKDIEKNENGSPNAKVKFNTQIRKGDHFKWR
;
A
#
# COMPACT_ATOMS: atom_id res chain seq x y z
N MET A 1 2.81 -41.76 -48.02
CA MET A 1 3.60 -41.60 -46.77
C MET A 1 4.22 -40.20 -46.65
N LYS A 2 4.94 -39.69 -47.67
CA LYS A 2 5.59 -38.36 -47.65
C LYS A 2 4.65 -37.18 -47.27
N LYS A 3 3.43 -37.10 -47.80
CA LYS A 3 2.45 -36.04 -47.48
C LYS A 3 2.00 -36.03 -46.00
N LYS A 4 1.88 -37.20 -45.37
CA LYS A 4 1.51 -37.32 -43.94
C LYS A 4 2.65 -36.87 -43.02
N ILE A 5 3.90 -37.15 -43.41
CA ILE A 5 5.11 -36.71 -42.68
C ILE A 5 5.27 -35.19 -42.78
N ILE A 6 5.07 -34.60 -43.96
CA ILE A 6 5.11 -33.14 -44.16
C ILE A 6 4.00 -32.45 -43.35
N PHE A 7 2.79 -33.00 -43.35
CA PHE A 7 1.68 -32.46 -42.53
C PHE A 7 1.99 -32.54 -41.04
N ALA A 8 2.50 -33.68 -40.54
CA ALA A 8 2.90 -33.82 -39.14
C ALA A 8 4.03 -32.84 -38.75
N LEU A 9 5.03 -32.63 -39.62
CA LEU A 9 6.10 -31.65 -39.39
C LEU A 9 5.56 -30.20 -39.39
N ALA A 10 4.62 -29.88 -40.26
CA ALA A 10 3.97 -28.56 -40.30
C ALA A 10 3.14 -28.29 -39.04
N VAL A 11 2.38 -29.29 -38.57
CA VAL A 11 1.64 -29.21 -37.30
C VAL A 11 2.60 -29.04 -36.12
N LEU A 12 3.71 -29.79 -36.09
CA LEU A 12 4.71 -29.67 -35.03
C LEU A 12 5.40 -28.29 -35.05
N MET A 13 5.72 -27.76 -36.23
CA MET A 13 6.26 -26.40 -36.39
C MET A 13 5.30 -25.30 -35.91
N LEU A 14 3.98 -25.53 -35.93
CA LEU A 14 2.99 -24.57 -35.43
C LEU A 14 2.76 -24.70 -33.91
N LEU A 15 2.85 -25.91 -33.35
CA LEU A 15 2.64 -26.16 -31.92
C LEU A 15 3.82 -25.72 -31.05
N ILE A 16 5.06 -25.86 -31.54
CA ILE A 16 6.26 -25.50 -30.77
C ILE A 16 6.29 -23.99 -30.43
N PRO A 17 6.08 -23.05 -31.38
CA PRO A 17 6.04 -21.62 -31.06
C PRO A 17 4.89 -21.25 -30.12
N GLY A 18 3.72 -21.87 -30.27
CA GLY A 18 2.57 -21.66 -29.40
C GLY A 18 2.84 -22.12 -27.96
N GLY A 19 3.49 -23.27 -27.79
CA GLY A 19 3.90 -23.78 -26.48
C GLY A 19 4.96 -22.91 -25.80
N ILE A 20 5.97 -22.44 -26.56
CA ILE A 20 7.00 -21.53 -26.05
C ILE A 20 6.36 -20.19 -25.63
N PHE A 21 5.50 -19.61 -26.47
CA PHE A 21 4.79 -18.37 -26.16
C PHE A 21 3.87 -18.49 -24.93
N GLY A 22 3.16 -19.62 -24.79
CA GLY A 22 2.35 -19.90 -23.61
C GLY A 22 3.19 -19.99 -22.34
N MET A 23 4.32 -20.69 -22.39
CA MET A 23 5.25 -20.78 -21.26
C MET A 23 5.85 -19.41 -20.90
N THR A 24 6.26 -18.60 -21.87
CA THR A 24 6.80 -17.26 -21.58
C THR A 24 5.75 -16.36 -20.93
N LYS A 25 4.50 -16.36 -21.42
CA LYS A 25 3.40 -15.59 -20.81
C LYS A 25 3.07 -16.04 -19.39
N TRP A 26 3.11 -17.35 -19.12
CA TRP A 26 2.90 -17.87 -17.78
C TRP A 26 4.03 -17.47 -16.82
N ILE A 27 5.29 -17.53 -17.28
CA ILE A 27 6.45 -17.05 -16.51
C ILE A 27 6.35 -15.55 -16.23
N GLU A 28 6.00 -14.74 -17.24
CA GLU A 28 5.75 -13.30 -17.08
C GLU A 28 4.67 -13.02 -16.04
N HIS A 29 3.55 -13.76 -16.10
CA HIS A 29 2.45 -13.60 -15.16
C HIS A 29 2.85 -14.01 -13.73
N LYS A 30 3.61 -15.11 -13.57
CA LYS A 30 4.12 -15.53 -12.25
C LYS A 30 5.14 -14.57 -11.66
N ASN A 31 6.01 -14.01 -12.51
CA ASN A 31 7.06 -13.08 -12.09
C ASN A 31 6.56 -11.64 -11.98
N SER A 32 5.30 -11.36 -12.38
CA SER A 32 4.70 -10.04 -12.23
C SER A 32 4.68 -9.65 -10.75
N PRO A 33 5.17 -8.45 -10.39
CA PRO A 33 5.11 -7.98 -9.01
C PRO A 33 3.67 -7.73 -8.55
N TYR A 34 2.69 -7.73 -9.46
CA TYR A 34 1.27 -7.58 -9.14
C TYR A 34 0.54 -8.92 -8.98
N ASN A 35 1.20 -10.03 -9.30
CA ASN A 35 0.67 -11.36 -9.00
C ASN A 35 1.03 -11.72 -7.56
N VAL A 36 0.02 -11.73 -6.68
CA VAL A 36 0.16 -11.99 -5.24
C VAL A 36 -0.54 -13.26 -4.80
N SER A 37 -0.97 -14.12 -5.74
CA SER A 37 -1.78 -15.31 -5.46
C SER A 37 -1.07 -16.38 -4.63
N ASP A 38 0.25 -16.28 -4.49
CA ASP A 38 1.09 -17.14 -3.66
C ASP A 38 1.17 -16.67 -2.19
N VAL A 39 0.75 -15.43 -1.89
CA VAL A 39 0.79 -14.86 -0.54
C VAL A 39 -0.58 -14.38 -0.03
N LEU A 40 -1.51 -14.08 -0.94
CA LEU A 40 -2.89 -13.69 -0.63
C LEU A 40 -3.83 -14.37 -1.62
N ASP A 41 -4.87 -15.01 -1.09
CA ASP A 41 -6.00 -15.48 -1.89
C ASP A 41 -6.94 -14.31 -2.27
N ASP A 42 -8.00 -14.59 -3.03
CA ASP A 42 -8.92 -13.56 -3.51
C ASP A 42 -9.62 -12.83 -2.35
N LYS A 43 -9.97 -13.55 -1.27
CA LYS A 43 -10.56 -12.96 -0.06
C LYS A 43 -9.55 -12.03 0.62
N GLY A 44 -8.31 -12.47 0.79
CA GLY A 44 -7.21 -11.68 1.33
C GLY A 44 -6.93 -10.43 0.50
N VAL A 45 -6.88 -10.53 -0.83
CA VAL A 45 -6.73 -9.36 -1.71
C VAL A 45 -7.84 -8.35 -1.49
N LYS A 46 -9.10 -8.79 -1.39
CA LYS A 46 -10.25 -7.91 -1.13
C LYS A 46 -10.14 -7.23 0.24
N LEU A 47 -9.87 -8.00 1.30
CA LEU A 47 -9.71 -7.50 2.66
C LEU A 47 -8.57 -6.47 2.76
N TYR A 48 -7.40 -6.76 2.17
CA TYR A 48 -6.25 -5.86 2.22
C TYR A 48 -6.50 -4.56 1.46
N LYS A 49 -7.15 -4.61 0.29
CA LYS A 49 -7.55 -3.40 -0.42
C LYS A 49 -8.48 -2.53 0.41
N ARG A 50 -9.49 -3.14 1.04
CA ARG A 50 -10.47 -2.42 1.85
C ARG A 50 -9.86 -1.87 3.15
N GLY A 51 -9.12 -2.69 3.88
CA GLY A 51 -8.45 -2.27 5.10
C GLY A 51 -7.47 -1.13 4.86
N PHE A 52 -6.56 -1.28 3.89
CA PHE A 52 -5.59 -0.22 3.61
C PHE A 52 -6.26 1.03 3.05
N ARG A 53 -7.39 0.93 2.34
CA ARG A 53 -8.17 2.11 1.98
C ARG A 53 -8.60 2.92 3.21
N LEU A 54 -9.09 2.26 4.25
CA LEU A 54 -9.48 2.90 5.51
C LEU A 54 -8.27 3.50 6.23
N LEU A 55 -7.11 2.83 6.18
CA LEU A 55 -5.85 3.39 6.71
C LEU A 55 -5.40 4.64 5.92
N GLU A 56 -5.46 4.60 4.59
CA GLU A 56 -5.16 5.78 3.76
C GLU A 56 -6.10 6.94 4.10
N GLU A 57 -7.40 6.67 4.31
CA GLU A 57 -8.37 7.69 4.74
C GLU A 57 -8.04 8.27 6.12
N GLN A 58 -7.63 7.43 7.09
CA GLN A 58 -7.22 7.90 8.41
C GLN A 58 -6.02 8.84 8.34
N LEU A 59 -4.98 8.41 7.62
CA LEU A 59 -3.74 9.17 7.50
C LEU A 59 -3.97 10.48 6.72
N ALA A 60 -4.74 10.42 5.62
CA ALA A 60 -5.05 11.60 4.84
C ALA A 60 -5.90 12.60 5.62
N THR A 61 -6.92 12.12 6.36
CA THR A 61 -7.75 12.96 7.22
C THR A 61 -6.91 13.69 8.25
N TYR A 62 -6.06 12.96 8.99
CA TYR A 62 -5.19 13.56 10.00
C TYR A 62 -4.29 14.66 9.42
N ILE A 63 -3.60 14.39 8.32
CA ILE A 63 -2.71 15.37 7.69
C ILE A 63 -3.52 16.58 7.21
N LYS A 64 -4.68 16.36 6.61
CA LYS A 64 -5.53 17.45 6.10
C LYS A 64 -6.12 18.33 7.21
N GLU A 65 -6.49 17.77 8.34
CA GLU A 65 -7.13 18.52 9.42
C GLU A 65 -6.09 19.23 10.31
N HIS A 66 -4.85 18.71 10.39
CA HIS A 66 -3.84 19.21 11.33
C HIS A 66 -2.65 19.92 10.70
N TYR A 67 -2.52 19.96 9.37
CA TYR A 67 -1.41 20.62 8.70
C TYR A 67 -1.86 21.54 7.57
N SER A 68 -1.51 22.81 7.70
CA SER A 68 -1.55 23.76 6.59
C SER A 68 -0.31 23.65 5.71
N GLY A 69 -0.40 24.13 4.46
CA GLY A 69 0.72 24.11 3.51
C GLY A 69 0.85 22.82 2.69
N VAL A 70 -0.01 21.83 2.91
CA VAL A 70 -0.02 20.57 2.17
C VAL A 70 -0.87 20.71 0.90
N SER A 71 -0.27 20.53 -0.26
CA SER A 71 -0.97 20.64 -1.56
C SER A 71 -1.58 19.31 -2.00
N LYS A 72 -0.92 18.20 -1.67
CA LYS A 72 -1.30 16.85 -2.11
C LYS A 72 -0.81 15.79 -1.12
N ILE A 73 -1.58 14.72 -1.01
CA ILE A 73 -1.23 13.48 -0.33
C ILE A 73 -1.40 12.34 -1.34
N GLU A 74 -0.43 11.44 -1.43
CA GLU A 74 -0.58 10.20 -2.21
C GLU A 74 -0.01 9.00 -1.45
N PHE A 75 -0.42 7.82 -1.87
CA PHE A 75 0.02 6.57 -1.27
C PHE A 75 0.71 5.68 -2.29
N SER A 76 1.75 4.99 -1.84
CA SER A 76 2.33 3.89 -2.60
C SER A 76 1.32 2.76 -2.78
N PRO A 77 1.58 1.80 -3.69
CA PRO A 77 0.93 0.50 -3.60
C PRO A 77 1.11 -0.12 -2.20
N ILE A 78 0.23 -1.04 -1.85
CA ILE A 78 0.36 -1.92 -0.69
C ILE A 78 1.46 -2.93 -1.01
N PHE A 79 2.63 -2.75 -0.40
CA PHE A 79 3.76 -3.65 -0.58
C PHE A 79 3.61 -4.88 0.31
N VAL A 80 3.51 -6.05 -0.30
CA VAL A 80 3.46 -7.35 0.39
C VAL A 80 4.81 -8.06 0.32
N GLN A 81 5.24 -8.59 1.46
CA GLN A 81 6.47 -9.36 1.64
C GLN A 81 6.19 -10.52 2.61
N GLY A 82 6.94 -11.60 2.47
CA GLY A 82 6.73 -12.83 3.24
C GLY A 82 5.38 -13.49 2.96
N GLY A 83 4.97 -14.40 3.85
CA GLY A 83 3.81 -15.28 3.61
C GLY A 83 4.10 -16.41 2.62
N ASP A 84 5.35 -16.57 2.22
CA ASP A 84 5.87 -17.58 1.29
C ASP A 84 6.34 -18.87 2.00
N GLY A 85 6.02 -18.99 3.30
CA GLY A 85 6.49 -20.06 4.17
C GLY A 85 7.91 -19.87 4.71
N GLN A 86 8.65 -18.84 4.27
CA GLN A 86 10.02 -18.55 4.73
C GLN A 86 10.07 -17.35 5.68
N SER A 87 9.20 -16.36 5.47
CA SER A 87 9.16 -15.16 6.30
C SER A 87 7.73 -14.76 6.66
N MET A 88 7.60 -14.07 7.80
CA MET A 88 6.31 -13.58 8.28
C MET A 88 5.71 -12.61 7.26
N PHE A 89 4.42 -12.82 6.94
CA PHE A 89 3.69 -11.95 6.03
C PHE A 89 3.61 -10.53 6.60
N ARG A 90 3.83 -9.54 5.72
CA ARG A 90 3.71 -8.13 6.05
C ARG A 90 3.21 -7.35 4.85
N ALA A 91 2.20 -6.51 5.06
CA ALA A 91 1.82 -5.46 4.13
C ALA A 91 2.22 -4.08 4.65
N THR A 92 2.70 -3.20 3.78
CA THR A 92 3.19 -1.86 4.13
C THR A 92 2.78 -0.84 3.06
N ILE A 93 2.35 0.35 3.47
CA ILE A 93 2.19 1.51 2.58
C ILE A 93 3.16 2.63 2.97
N VAL A 94 3.45 3.50 2.02
CA VAL A 94 4.24 4.72 2.20
C VAL A 94 3.37 5.92 1.84
N PRO A 95 2.91 6.69 2.83
CA PRO A 95 2.28 7.99 2.58
C PRO A 95 3.32 8.99 2.07
N VAL A 96 2.91 9.83 1.13
CA VAL A 96 3.72 10.88 0.53
C VAL A 96 2.94 12.18 0.62
N ILE A 97 3.59 13.23 1.10
CA ILE A 97 3.01 14.57 1.20
C ILE A 97 3.76 15.52 0.29
N TYR A 98 3.03 16.49 -0.25
CA TYR A 98 3.56 17.55 -1.08
C TYR A 98 3.30 18.89 -0.41
N ASP A 99 4.30 19.77 -0.43
CA ASP A 99 4.10 21.16 -0.05
C ASP A 99 3.52 21.99 -1.21
N ASN A 100 3.19 23.25 -0.94
CA ASN A 100 2.67 24.17 -1.95
C ASN A 100 3.70 24.60 -3.02
N HIS A 101 4.97 24.21 -2.87
CA HIS A 101 6.05 24.49 -3.82
C HIS A 101 6.32 23.33 -4.77
N GLY A 102 5.62 22.21 -4.59
CA GLY A 102 5.78 21.00 -5.40
C GLY A 102 6.88 20.07 -4.90
N ASN A 103 7.51 20.33 -3.75
CA ASN A 103 8.41 19.37 -3.12
C ASN A 103 7.58 18.22 -2.55
N LYS A 104 8.15 17.01 -2.56
CA LYS A 104 7.50 15.81 -2.01
C LYS A 104 8.37 15.14 -0.97
N ALA A 105 7.74 14.62 0.08
CA ALA A 105 8.41 13.89 1.14
C ALA A 105 7.67 12.60 1.49
N TYR A 106 8.43 11.61 1.94
CA TYR A 106 7.94 10.27 2.27
C TYR A 106 7.85 10.09 3.76
N LEU A 107 6.66 9.72 4.24
CA LEU A 107 6.46 9.37 5.64
C LEU A 107 6.84 7.91 5.91
N GLY A 108 7.14 7.63 7.17
CA GLY A 108 7.37 6.29 7.69
C GLY A 108 8.68 5.63 7.26
N ARG A 109 9.72 6.45 7.08
CA ARG A 109 11.11 6.03 6.82
C ARG A 109 12.07 6.94 7.60
N SER A 110 13.34 6.55 7.66
CA SER A 110 14.34 7.34 8.37
C SER A 110 14.56 8.73 7.76
N VAL A 111 14.76 9.73 8.61
CA VAL A 111 15.23 11.08 8.23
C VAL A 111 16.45 11.40 9.10
N GLY A 112 17.62 11.46 8.47
CA GLY A 112 18.88 11.43 9.24
C GLY A 112 19.00 10.12 10.01
N GLU A 113 19.25 10.21 11.31
CA GLU A 113 19.42 9.05 12.20
C GLU A 113 18.11 8.55 12.84
N GLU A 114 17.00 9.28 12.71
CA GLU A 114 15.72 8.94 13.34
C GLU A 114 14.84 8.07 12.42
N ASP A 115 14.38 6.88 12.88
CA ASP A 115 13.38 6.04 12.18
C ASP A 115 11.97 6.31 12.72
N PHE A 116 11.08 6.76 11.84
CA PHE A 116 9.68 7.08 12.16
C PHE A 116 8.73 5.88 12.07
N GLY A 117 9.25 4.68 11.80
CA GLY A 117 8.48 3.45 11.70
C GLY A 117 7.58 3.41 10.47
N ARG A 118 7.16 2.21 10.05
CA ARG A 118 6.41 1.99 8.80
C ARG A 118 4.91 1.82 9.06
N PHE A 119 4.07 2.15 8.07
CA PHE A 119 2.61 1.99 8.18
C PHE A 119 2.22 0.60 7.67
N THR A 120 1.94 -0.33 8.60
CA THR A 120 1.87 -1.77 8.30
C THR A 120 0.58 -2.44 8.76
N SER A 121 0.35 -3.64 8.21
CA SER A 121 -0.67 -4.61 8.66
C SER A 121 -0.43 -5.20 10.07
N SER A 122 0.61 -4.77 10.77
CA SER A 122 0.96 -5.23 12.12
C SER A 122 1.06 -4.10 13.15
N GLY A 123 1.03 -2.84 12.71
CA GLY A 123 1.24 -1.69 13.57
C GLY A 123 0.31 -0.51 13.33
N SER A 124 -0.37 -0.48 12.19
CA SER A 124 -1.32 0.60 11.82
C SER A 124 -2.73 0.08 11.60
N ILE A 125 -2.85 -1.13 11.05
CA ILE A 125 -4.13 -1.80 10.84
C ILE A 125 -3.92 -3.31 10.97
N GLN A 126 -4.89 -4.04 11.52
CA GLN A 126 -4.91 -5.49 11.59
C GLN A 126 -6.08 -6.01 10.78
N LEU A 127 -5.82 -7.06 10.01
CA LEU A 127 -6.74 -7.57 8.99
C LEU A 127 -6.78 -9.09 9.10
N ASN A 128 -7.92 -9.61 9.52
CA ASN A 128 -8.13 -11.04 9.75
C ASN A 128 -9.53 -11.47 9.27
N PHE A 129 -9.83 -12.76 9.40
CA PHE A 129 -11.17 -13.31 9.25
C PHE A 129 -11.60 -13.98 10.55
N ASP A 130 -12.89 -13.94 10.87
CA ASP A 130 -13.46 -14.74 11.96
C ASP A 130 -13.65 -16.21 11.52
N ALA A 131 -14.18 -17.05 12.42
CA ALA A 131 -14.43 -18.46 12.15
C ALA A 131 -15.50 -18.72 11.06
N HIS A 132 -16.23 -17.68 10.63
CA HIS A 132 -17.27 -17.73 9.60
C HIS A 132 -16.87 -16.98 8.33
N ASP A 133 -15.57 -16.72 8.13
CA ASP A 133 -15.02 -15.95 7.01
C ASP A 133 -15.49 -14.48 6.92
N ASN A 134 -16.00 -13.89 8.01
CA ASN A 134 -16.32 -12.47 8.04
C ASN A 134 -15.04 -11.63 8.20
N GLU A 135 -14.97 -10.51 7.49
CA GLU A 135 -13.84 -9.59 7.54
C GLU A 135 -13.69 -8.95 8.94
N ILE A 136 -12.52 -9.09 9.55
CA ILE A 136 -12.10 -8.37 10.76
C ILE A 136 -11.14 -7.26 10.35
N ILE A 137 -11.54 -6.00 10.58
CA ILE A 137 -10.68 -4.83 10.34
C ILE A 137 -10.55 -4.05 11.64
N GLU A 138 -9.34 -3.98 12.17
CA GLU A 138 -9.02 -3.22 13.37
C GLU A 138 -7.96 -2.17 13.07
N ILE A 139 -8.30 -0.90 13.19
CA ILE A 139 -7.36 0.19 12.90
C ILE A 139 -6.84 0.81 14.19
N LYS A 140 -5.54 1.12 14.22
CA LYS A 140 -4.95 1.80 15.37
C LYS A 140 -5.35 3.27 15.37
N SER A 141 -5.87 3.76 16.49
CA SER A 141 -6.10 5.17 16.77
C SER A 141 -5.41 5.55 18.09
N ASP A 142 -5.72 6.73 18.63
CA ASP A 142 -5.17 7.29 19.87
C ASP A 142 -5.45 6.38 21.08
N ASP A 143 -6.68 5.87 21.18
CA ASP A 143 -7.13 5.03 22.31
C ASP A 143 -6.89 3.52 22.09
N GLY A 144 -6.09 3.15 21.09
CA GLY A 144 -5.80 1.75 20.76
C GLY A 144 -6.45 1.28 19.47
N TYR A 145 -6.72 -0.03 19.37
CA TYR A 145 -7.29 -0.62 18.15
C TYR A 145 -8.83 -0.58 18.18
N PHE A 146 -9.43 -0.09 17.10
CA PHE A 146 -10.87 -0.03 16.93
C PHE A 146 -11.33 -0.97 15.83
N ASN A 147 -12.26 -1.85 16.16
CA ASN A 147 -12.95 -2.65 15.15
C ASN A 147 -13.88 -1.76 14.30
N ILE A 148 -13.62 -1.78 13.00
CA ILE A 148 -14.34 -1.06 11.94
C ILE A 148 -14.72 -1.99 10.77
N SER A 149 -14.88 -3.29 11.05
CA SER A 149 -15.24 -4.32 10.07
C SER A 149 -16.43 -3.95 9.18
N ASN A 150 -17.43 -3.28 9.74
CA ASN A 150 -18.67 -2.92 9.04
C ASN A 150 -18.63 -1.54 8.38
N SER A 151 -17.49 -0.84 8.41
CA SER A 151 -17.39 0.54 7.92
C SER A 151 -16.88 0.62 6.48
N GLU A 152 -17.69 1.14 5.56
CA GLU A 152 -17.24 1.35 4.17
C GLU A 152 -16.24 2.51 4.03
N LYS A 153 -16.36 3.50 4.91
CA LYS A 153 -15.50 4.68 5.02
C LYS A 153 -14.98 4.80 6.45
N LEU A 154 -13.90 5.54 6.64
CA LEU A 154 -13.36 5.81 7.96
C LEU A 154 -14.42 6.39 8.91
N PRO A 155 -14.77 5.72 10.02
CA PRO A 155 -15.70 6.27 11.01
C PRO A 155 -15.01 7.32 11.91
N GLU A 156 -15.79 8.27 12.44
CA GLU A 156 -15.27 9.35 13.30
C GLU A 156 -14.42 8.86 14.47
N LYS A 157 -14.86 7.79 15.16
CA LYS A 157 -14.11 7.18 16.28
C LYS A 157 -12.72 6.63 15.89
N ALA A 158 -12.49 6.40 14.60
CA ALA A 158 -11.24 5.89 14.08
C ALA A 158 -10.34 7.00 13.53
N LYS A 159 -10.78 8.27 13.52
CA LYS A 159 -9.89 9.39 13.19
C LYS A 159 -8.83 9.55 14.28
N LEU A 160 -7.66 10.01 13.86
CA LEU A 160 -6.60 10.42 14.77
C LEU A 160 -6.87 11.86 15.18
N SER A 161 -6.85 12.14 16.47
CA SER A 161 -6.84 13.51 17.00
C SER A 161 -5.40 13.98 17.26
N THR A 162 -4.50 13.04 17.53
CA THR A 162 -3.07 13.28 17.70
C THR A 162 -2.26 12.20 16.99
N SER A 163 -0.99 12.49 16.68
CA SER A 163 -0.09 11.45 16.19
C SER A 163 1.37 11.88 16.32
N LYS A 164 1.99 11.61 17.48
CA LYS A 164 3.43 11.90 17.70
C LYS A 164 4.31 11.33 16.59
N ARG A 165 3.93 10.18 16.04
CA ARG A 165 4.65 9.53 14.93
C ARG A 165 4.61 10.37 13.65
N ILE A 166 3.43 10.83 13.22
CA ILE A 166 3.30 11.67 12.02
C ILE A 166 3.90 13.05 12.30
N ASP A 167 3.65 13.59 13.50
CA ASP A 167 4.09 14.90 13.93
C ASP A 167 5.62 15.04 13.87
N ASN A 168 6.31 14.14 14.54
CA ASN A 168 7.77 14.15 14.58
C ASN A 168 8.34 13.87 13.18
N ASN A 169 7.71 12.99 12.39
CA ASN A 169 8.19 12.70 11.04
C ASN A 169 8.11 13.93 10.13
N ILE A 170 6.98 14.64 10.11
CA ILE A 170 6.82 15.86 9.29
C ILE A 170 7.79 16.94 9.77
N SER A 171 7.93 17.13 11.09
CA SER A 171 8.88 18.08 11.67
C SER A 171 10.32 17.79 11.23
N ALA A 172 10.74 16.53 11.28
CA ALA A 172 12.08 16.12 10.82
C ALA A 172 12.28 16.34 9.32
N LEU A 173 11.26 16.10 8.49
CA LEU A 173 11.31 16.34 7.04
C LEU A 173 11.43 17.82 6.71
N ILE A 174 10.77 18.70 7.46
CA ILE A 174 10.90 20.15 7.33
C ILE A 174 12.32 20.58 7.73
N LYS A 175 12.81 20.10 8.88
CA LYS A 175 14.17 20.41 9.36
C LYS A 175 15.25 19.93 8.38
N ALA A 176 15.04 18.81 7.71
CA ALA A 176 15.93 18.28 6.67
C ALA A 176 15.78 18.99 5.31
N GLY A 177 14.82 19.91 5.16
CA GLY A 177 14.59 20.66 3.93
C GLY A 177 13.95 19.85 2.79
N HIS A 178 13.34 18.70 3.09
CA HIS A 178 12.66 17.87 2.06
C HIS A 178 11.34 18.51 1.60
N ILE A 179 10.70 19.26 2.49
CA ILE A 179 9.46 20.02 2.31
C ILE A 179 9.58 21.30 3.14
N LYS A 180 8.83 22.34 2.78
CA LYS A 180 8.83 23.62 3.48
C LYS A 180 7.44 24.24 3.56
N ASP A 181 7.29 25.24 4.42
CA ASP A 181 6.06 26.01 4.61
C ASP A 181 4.82 25.14 4.92
N ILE A 182 5.05 23.98 5.55
CA ILE A 182 4.03 23.13 6.15
C ILE A 182 4.02 23.41 7.65
N GLU A 183 2.86 23.77 8.20
CA GLU A 183 2.71 24.12 9.61
C GLU A 183 1.58 23.33 10.26
N LYS A 184 1.85 22.81 11.46
CA LYS A 184 0.84 22.13 12.26
C LYS A 184 -0.12 23.16 12.87
N ASN A 185 -1.38 23.12 12.47
CA ASN A 185 -2.44 24.01 13.00
C ASN A 185 -3.84 23.45 12.66
N GLU A 186 -4.86 24.05 13.25
CA GLU A 186 -6.27 23.65 13.10
C GLU A 186 -6.90 24.11 11.77
N ASN A 187 -6.24 25.03 11.05
CA ASN A 187 -6.73 25.48 9.73
C ASN A 187 -6.59 24.36 8.69
N GLY A 188 -5.57 23.51 8.86
CA GLY A 188 -5.32 22.36 8.00
C GLY A 188 -5.12 22.73 6.52
N SER A 189 -5.29 21.72 5.67
CA SER A 189 -5.25 21.82 4.21
C SER A 189 -6.51 21.17 3.62
N PRO A 190 -7.71 21.77 3.80
CA PRO A 190 -8.97 21.17 3.36
C PRO A 190 -9.00 20.91 1.85
N ASN A 191 -8.29 21.73 1.08
CA ASN A 191 -8.19 21.65 -0.38
C ASN A 191 -7.07 20.72 -0.89
N ALA A 192 -6.29 20.10 0.01
CA ALA A 192 -5.26 19.16 -0.40
C ALA A 192 -5.87 17.99 -1.18
N LYS A 193 -5.27 17.68 -2.33
CA LYS A 193 -5.69 16.55 -3.18
C LYS A 193 -5.22 15.24 -2.55
N VAL A 194 -6.07 14.22 -2.51
CA VAL A 194 -5.69 12.89 -1.99
C VAL A 194 -5.74 11.86 -3.11
N LYS A 195 -4.63 11.17 -3.35
CA LYS A 195 -4.53 10.06 -4.30
C LYS A 195 -4.31 8.74 -3.56
N PHE A 196 -5.42 8.07 -3.29
CA PHE A 196 -5.48 6.72 -2.73
C PHE A 196 -4.92 5.66 -3.68
N ASN A 197 -4.39 4.56 -3.14
CA ASN A 197 -3.76 3.52 -3.95
C ASN A 197 -3.83 2.12 -3.32
N THR A 198 -4.93 1.42 -3.61
CA THR A 198 -5.14 0.05 -3.15
C THR A 198 -4.53 -1.01 -4.08
N GLN A 199 -3.61 -0.66 -4.98
CA GLN A 199 -2.88 -1.69 -5.73
C GLN A 199 -1.99 -2.49 -4.78
N ILE A 200 -2.00 -3.83 -4.89
CA ILE A 200 -1.11 -4.69 -4.10
C ILE A 200 0.07 -5.09 -4.99
N ARG A 201 1.28 -4.97 -4.45
CA ARG A 201 2.52 -5.23 -5.17
C ARG A 201 3.51 -5.98 -4.27
N LYS A 202 4.14 -7.03 -4.79
CA LYS A 202 5.27 -7.70 -4.16
C LYS A 202 6.50 -6.81 -4.10
N GLY A 203 7.25 -6.99 -3.01
CA GLY A 203 8.61 -6.50 -2.87
C GLY A 203 8.74 -5.34 -1.91
N ASP A 204 9.91 -4.70 -1.96
CA ASP A 204 10.32 -3.77 -0.94
C ASP A 204 9.75 -2.36 -1.15
N HIS A 205 9.00 -1.89 -0.17
CA HIS A 205 8.50 -0.52 -0.08
C HIS A 205 9.58 0.57 -0.19
N PHE A 206 10.85 0.28 0.15
CA PHE A 206 11.95 1.22 -0.02
C PHE A 206 12.28 1.54 -1.48
N LYS A 207 11.80 0.73 -2.43
CA LYS A 207 11.93 1.00 -3.86
C LYS A 207 10.97 2.10 -4.35
N TRP A 208 10.02 2.55 -3.52
CA TRP A 208 9.14 3.68 -3.83
C TRP A 208 9.85 5.02 -3.58
N ARG A 209 10.05 5.79 -4.67
CA ARG A 209 10.80 7.06 -4.73
C ARG A 209 10.16 8.07 -5.67
#